data_AF-A0ABC8RXK3-F1
#
_entry.id   AF-A0ABC8RXK3-F1
#
_cell.length_a   1.000
_cell.length_b   1.000
_cell.length_c   1.000
_cell.angle_alpha   90.00
_cell.angle_beta   90.00
_cell.angle_gamma   90.00
#
_symmetry.space_group_name_H-M   'P 1'
#
loop_
_entity.id
_entity.type
_entity.pdbx_description
1 polymer ?
#
loop_
_entity_poly.entity_id
_entity_poly.type
_entity_poly.pdbx_seq_one_letter_code
_entity_poly.pdbx_strand_id
1 'polypeptide(L)'
;MSGVWVFNNNGGAIRRKALVHLPTGQVVSSYRSLEDILKGLGWERYYGGDPDLYQFHKQSSIDLISLPKDFSKFNSVYMYDIVVKNPNVFHVRDIKSVNGPPGERKPEDGTSREADDEALFKGH
;
A
#
# COMPACT_ATOMS: atom_id res chain seq x y z
N MET A 1 -12.65 -8.30 12.97
CA MET A 1 -12.12 -7.44 11.90
C MET A 1 -10.68 -7.12 12.26
N SER A 2 -9.71 -7.74 11.58
CA SER A 2 -8.29 -7.59 11.90
C SER A 2 -7.84 -6.17 11.59
N GLY A 3 -7.35 -5.46 12.61
CA GLY A 3 -6.87 -4.08 12.53
C GLY A 3 -5.65 -3.98 11.61
N VAL A 4 -5.83 -3.29 10.49
CA VAL A 4 -4.75 -2.88 9.60
C VAL A 4 -4.07 -1.68 10.25
N TRP A 5 -2.83 -1.86 10.69
CA TRP A 5 -2.04 -0.81 11.30
C TRP A 5 -1.60 0.23 10.25
N VAL A 6 -1.77 1.52 10.57
CA VAL A 6 -1.71 2.66 9.64
C VAL A 6 -0.47 3.51 9.91
N PHE A 7 0.25 3.91 8.85
CA PHE A 7 1.37 4.85 8.95
C PHE A 7 1.11 6.10 8.13
N ASN A 8 1.19 7.26 8.79
CA ASN A 8 0.95 8.57 8.20
C ASN A 8 2.29 9.19 7.78
N ASN A 9 2.48 9.44 6.48
CA ASN A 9 3.61 10.23 5.99
C ASN A 9 3.09 11.62 5.61
N ASN A 10 3.76 12.65 6.11
CA ASN A 10 3.34 14.04 6.08
C ASN A 10 3.19 14.57 4.62
N GLY A 11 2.03 15.16 4.31
CA GLY A 11 1.81 15.96 3.10
C GLY A 11 0.95 15.32 2.00
N GLY A 12 -0.33 15.71 1.95
CA GLY A 12 -1.15 15.72 0.73
C GLY A 12 -1.51 14.36 0.11
N ALA A 13 -2.74 13.90 0.37
CA ALA A 13 -3.32 12.63 -0.05
C ALA A 13 -2.80 11.42 0.74
N ILE A 14 -3.75 10.68 1.32
CA ILE A 14 -3.57 9.45 2.09
C ILE A 14 -3.02 8.35 1.15
N ARG A 15 -1.74 8.45 0.77
CA ARG A 15 -1.00 7.39 0.06
C ARG A 15 -0.44 6.46 1.12
N ARG A 16 -1.32 5.63 1.66
CA ARG A 16 -0.97 4.58 2.63
C ARG A 16 -0.02 3.61 1.94
N LYS A 17 1.23 3.48 2.40
CA LYS A 17 2.15 2.45 1.91
C LYS A 17 2.04 1.21 2.79
N ALA A 18 2.04 0.04 2.19
CA ALA A 18 2.06 -1.24 2.89
C ALA A 18 3.18 -2.14 2.38
N LEU A 19 3.87 -2.78 3.32
CA LEU A 19 4.82 -3.84 3.02
C LEU A 19 4.05 -5.13 2.74
N VAL A 20 4.29 -5.73 1.56
CA VAL A 20 3.62 -6.95 1.10
C VAL A 20 4.64 -8.06 0.95
N HIS A 21 4.31 -9.24 1.47
CA HIS A 21 5.10 -10.44 1.32
C HIS A 21 4.71 -11.16 0.02
N LEU A 22 5.59 -11.12 -0.98
CA LEU A 22 5.34 -11.61 -2.35
C LEU A 22 4.93 -13.09 -2.42
N PRO A 23 5.61 -14.04 -1.74
CA PRO A 23 5.23 -15.45 -1.78
C PRO A 23 3.80 -15.74 -1.33
N THR A 24 3.27 -14.97 -0.37
CA THR A 24 1.92 -15.17 0.19
C THR A 24 0.89 -14.15 -0.31
N GLY A 25 1.34 -13.07 -0.93
CA GLY A 25 0.52 -11.90 -1.27
C GLY A 25 -0.03 -11.13 -0.06
N GLN A 26 0.34 -11.48 1.17
CA GLN A 26 -0.22 -10.89 2.39
C GLN A 26 0.47 -9.58 2.78
N VAL A 27 -0.29 -8.65 3.36
CA VAL A 27 0.25 -7.41 3.93
C VAL A 27 0.85 -7.70 5.29
N VAL A 28 2.11 -7.31 5.48
CA VAL A 28 2.79 -7.39 6.76
C VAL A 28 2.32 -6.24 7.65
N SER A 29 1.48 -6.58 8.62
CA SER A 29 0.85 -5.61 9.53
C SER A 29 1.33 -5.71 10.98
N SER A 30 2.26 -6.63 11.28
CA SER A 30 2.83 -6.80 12.62
C SER A 30 4.29 -7.22 12.56
N TYR A 31 5.06 -6.84 13.60
CA TYR A 31 6.46 -7.29 13.73
C TYR A 31 6.59 -8.79 13.87
N ARG A 32 5.62 -9.47 14.50
CA ARG A 32 5.66 -10.93 14.66
C ARG A 32 5.64 -11.63 13.30
N SER A 33 4.70 -11.25 12.43
CA SER A 33 4.65 -11.78 11.06
C SER A 33 5.90 -11.44 10.26
N LEU A 34 6.43 -10.22 10.40
CA LEU A 34 7.68 -9.83 9.74
C LEU A 34 8.86 -10.68 10.21
N GLU A 35 8.99 -10.87 11.51
CA GLU A 35 10.06 -11.64 12.13
C GLU A 35 10.02 -13.11 11.71
N ASP A 36 8.84 -13.73 11.68
CA ASP A 36 8.70 -15.14 11.24
C ASP A 36 9.16 -15.30 9.79
N ILE A 37 8.81 -14.36 8.90
CA ILE A 37 9.27 -14.36 7.51
C ILE A 37 10.78 -14.15 7.44
N LEU A 38 11.31 -13.14 8.15
CA LEU A 38 12.73 -12.83 8.18
C LEU A 38 13.56 -14.01 8.70
N LYS A 39 13.11 -14.69 9.75
CA LYS A 39 13.73 -15.94 10.25
C LYS A 39 13.75 -17.03 9.20
N GLY A 40 12.66 -17.22 8.47
CA GLY A 40 12.59 -18.16 7.33
C GLY A 40 13.58 -17.83 6.20
N LEU A 41 14.01 -16.58 6.09
CA LEU A 41 15.01 -16.11 5.12
C LEU A 41 16.46 -16.12 5.68
N GLY A 42 16.66 -16.58 6.91
CA GLY A 42 17.97 -16.63 7.57
C GLY A 42 18.40 -15.32 8.25
N TRP A 43 17.45 -14.43 8.58
CA TRP A 43 17.71 -13.29 9.44
C TRP A 43 17.51 -13.67 10.91
N GLU A 44 18.38 -13.15 11.77
CA GLU A 44 18.34 -13.41 13.21
C GLU A 44 18.25 -12.09 13.98
N ARG A 45 17.60 -12.12 15.15
CA ARG A 45 17.53 -10.94 16.01
C ARG A 45 18.90 -10.62 16.58
N TYR A 46 19.36 -9.40 16.34
CA TYR A 46 20.58 -8.85 16.90
C TYR A 46 20.27 -8.00 18.13
N TYR A 47 20.80 -8.38 19.29
CA TYR A 47 20.59 -7.69 20.56
C TYR A 47 21.77 -6.81 20.99
N GLY A 48 22.88 -6.81 20.25
CA GLY A 48 24.06 -6.01 20.55
C GLY A 48 23.99 -4.57 20.02
N GLY A 49 22.83 -4.15 19.52
CA GLY A 49 22.59 -2.84 18.92
C GLY A 49 21.90 -1.87 19.88
N ASP A 50 21.14 -0.95 19.29
CA ASP A 50 20.33 0.02 20.03
C ASP A 50 19.17 -0.70 20.75
N PRO A 51 19.05 -0.59 22.07
CA PRO A 51 17.98 -1.24 22.82
C PRO A 51 16.59 -0.75 22.45
N ASP A 52 16.43 0.41 21.80
CA ASP A 52 15.14 0.94 21.37
C ASP A 52 14.73 0.48 19.95
N LEU A 53 15.59 -0.29 19.28
CA LEU A 53 15.35 -0.81 17.94
C LEU A 53 15.26 -2.34 17.92
N TYR A 54 14.41 -2.86 17.04
CA TYR A 54 14.48 -4.26 16.61
C TYR A 54 15.44 -4.38 15.44
N GLN A 55 16.61 -4.92 15.73
CA GLN A 55 17.64 -5.14 14.72
C GLN A 55 17.66 -6.60 14.28
N PHE A 56 17.80 -6.81 12.98
CA PHE A 56 17.96 -8.13 12.38
C PHE A 56 19.24 -8.14 11.57
N HIS A 57 20.14 -9.07 11.86
CA HIS A 57 21.30 -9.33 11.01
C HIS A 57 21.02 -10.54 10.13
N LYS A 58 21.70 -10.63 9.00
CA LYS A 58 21.68 -11.83 8.17
C LYS A 58 23.03 -12.51 8.27
N GLN A 59 23.11 -13.74 8.76
CA GLN A 59 24.42 -14.38 8.98
C GLN A 59 25.20 -14.61 7.67
N SER A 60 24.50 -14.73 6.54
CA SER A 60 25.10 -14.89 5.22
C SER A 60 25.60 -13.60 4.58
N SER A 61 25.36 -12.43 5.19
CA SER A 61 25.81 -11.14 4.65
C SER A 61 26.14 -10.15 5.78
N ILE A 62 26.59 -8.95 5.43
CA ILE A 62 26.78 -7.85 6.40
C ILE A 62 25.55 -6.96 6.51
N ASP A 63 24.39 -7.46 6.08
CA ASP A 63 23.16 -6.67 6.07
C ASP A 63 22.54 -6.62 7.47
N LEU A 64 22.09 -5.42 7.82
CA LEU A 64 21.38 -5.12 9.05
C LEU A 64 20.08 -4.39 8.69
N ILE A 65 18.96 -4.86 9.23
CA ILE A 65 17.67 -4.18 9.17
C ILE A 65 17.39 -3.64 10.58
N SER A 66 17.17 -2.34 10.69
CA SER A 66 16.91 -1.67 11.98
C SER A 66 15.51 -1.10 11.97
N LEU A 67 14.63 -1.67 12.79
CA LEU A 67 13.23 -1.27 12.89
C LEU A 67 12.97 -0.58 14.23
N PRO A 68 12.08 0.42 14.31
CA PRO A 68 11.67 0.95 15.60
C PRO A 68 10.94 -0.13 16.40
N LYS A 69 11.07 -0.15 17.73
CA LYS A 69 10.19 -0.99 18.57
C LYS A 69 8.73 -0.57 18.50
N ASP A 70 8.51 0.74 18.44
CA ASP A 70 7.18 1.32 18.26
C ASP A 70 6.74 1.17 16.82
N PHE A 71 5.74 0.32 16.57
CA PHE A 71 5.18 0.15 15.23
C PHE A 71 4.73 1.49 14.69
N SER A 72 4.14 2.40 15.49
CA SER A 72 3.73 3.75 15.09
C SER A 72 4.83 4.60 14.41
N LYS A 73 6.12 4.32 14.66
CA LYS A 73 7.26 5.00 14.02
C LYS A 73 7.70 4.33 12.71
N PHE A 74 7.18 3.15 12.39
CA PHE A 74 7.50 2.37 11.20
C PHE A 74 6.90 3.04 9.95
N ASN A 75 7.68 3.92 9.33
CA ASN A 75 7.31 4.57 8.08
C ASN A 75 7.88 3.85 6.85
N SER A 76 7.66 4.44 5.67
CA SER A 76 8.10 3.87 4.39
C SER A 76 9.62 3.68 4.27
N VAL A 77 10.44 4.47 4.97
CA VAL A 77 11.91 4.32 4.95
C VAL A 77 12.30 2.92 5.43
N TYR A 78 11.73 2.48 6.55
CA TYR A 78 11.96 1.12 7.08
C TYR A 78 11.40 0.03 6.16
N MET A 79 10.27 0.29 5.49
CA MET A 79 9.73 -0.65 4.51
C MET A 79 10.67 -0.82 3.30
N TYR A 80 11.20 0.29 2.78
CA TYR A 80 12.11 0.27 1.64
C TYR A 80 13.45 -0.37 2.01
N ASP A 81 13.95 -0.18 3.23
CA ASP A 81 15.15 -0.87 3.71
C ASP A 81 14.98 -2.40 3.63
N ILE A 82 13.86 -2.93 4.15
CA ILE A 82 13.55 -4.37 4.06
C ILE A 82 13.47 -4.84 2.60
N VAL A 83 12.83 -4.08 1.71
CA VAL A 83 12.70 -4.43 0.28
C VAL A 83 14.05 -4.43 -0.42
N VAL A 84 14.92 -3.45 -0.15
CA VAL A 84 16.26 -3.41 -0.75
C VAL A 84 17.10 -4.60 -0.28
N LYS A 85 16.96 -5.01 0.99
CA LYS A 85 17.65 -6.19 1.52
C LYS A 85 17.06 -7.53 1.05
N ASN A 86 15.78 -7.55 0.69
CA ASN A 86 15.05 -8.77 0.31
C ASN A 86 14.13 -8.52 -0.90
N PRO A 87 14.69 -8.15 -2.07
CA PRO A 87 13.90 -7.62 -3.20
C PRO A 87 12.97 -8.66 -3.84
N ASN A 88 13.31 -9.95 -3.74
CA ASN A 88 12.50 -11.05 -4.29
C ASN A 88 11.38 -11.50 -3.33
N VAL A 89 11.34 -10.97 -2.11
CA VAL A 89 10.43 -11.44 -1.05
C VAL A 89 9.43 -10.38 -0.63
N PHE A 90 9.84 -9.11 -0.64
CA PHE A 90 8.98 -8.00 -0.22
C PHE A 90 8.76 -6.97 -1.31
N HIS A 91 7.61 -6.30 -1.25
CA HIS A 91 7.30 -5.17 -2.10
C HIS A 91 6.47 -4.14 -1.35
N VAL A 92 6.67 -2.85 -1.62
CA VAL A 92 5.85 -1.78 -1.03
C VAL A 92 4.73 -1.40 -2.00
N ARG A 93 3.47 -1.55 -1.59
CA ARG A 93 2.29 -1.14 -2.38
C ARG A 93 1.63 0.11 -1.82
N ASP A 94 1.10 0.95 -2.71
CA ASP A 94 0.15 2.01 -2.36
C ASP A 94 -1.24 1.42 -2.10
N ILE A 95 -1.69 1.47 -0.85
CA ILE A 95 -3.07 1.31 -0.47
C ILE A 95 -3.79 2.60 -0.86
N LYS A 96 -4.46 2.59 -2.00
CA LYS A 96 -5.42 3.64 -2.33
C LYS A 96 -6.56 3.56 -1.32
N SER A 97 -6.89 4.66 -0.64
CA SER A 97 -8.23 4.79 -0.08
C SER A 97 -9.19 4.80 -1.26
N VAL A 98 -9.88 3.69 -1.53
CA VAL A 98 -11.10 3.77 -2.34
C VAL A 98 -12.10 4.54 -1.50
N ASN A 99 -12.12 5.86 -1.69
CA ASN A 99 -13.23 6.74 -1.40
C ASN A 99 -13.45 7.55 -2.67
N GLY A 100 -14.04 6.89 -3.66
CA GLY A 100 -14.64 7.51 -4.83
C GLY A 100 -15.94 6.76 -5.10
N PRO A 101 -17.08 7.45 -5.29
CA PRO A 101 -18.35 6.78 -5.53
C PRO A 101 -18.26 5.89 -6.78
N PRO A 102 -18.94 4.72 -6.79
CA PRO A 102 -18.99 3.86 -7.96
C PRO A 102 -19.72 4.60 -9.09
N GLY A 103 -19.23 4.43 -10.32
CA GLY A 103 -19.59 5.24 -11.47
C GLY A 103 -21.07 5.50 -11.67
N GLU A 104 -21.43 6.79 -11.68
CA GLU A 104 -22.61 7.26 -12.37
C GLU A 104 -22.26 7.26 -13.87
N ARG A 105 -22.59 6.16 -14.56
CA ARG A 105 -22.64 6.17 -16.03
C ARG A 105 -23.76 7.14 -16.41
N LYS A 106 -23.40 8.35 -16.84
CA LYS A 106 -24.36 9.20 -17.55
C LYS A 106 -24.73 8.50 -18.86
N PRO A 107 -26.02 8.28 -19.15
CA PRO A 107 -26.42 7.83 -20.46
C PRO A 107 -26.01 8.88 -21.49
N GLU A 108 -25.46 8.35 -22.58
CA GLU A 108 -25.25 8.99 -23.86
C GLU A 108 -26.57 9.54 -24.42
N ASP A 109 -26.82 10.84 -24.28
CA ASP A 109 -27.77 11.51 -25.16
C ASP A 109 -27.02 11.94 -26.42
N GLY A 110 -27.05 11.05 -27.40
CA GLY A 110 -26.63 11.32 -28.76
C GLY A 110 -27.52 12.38 -29.40
N THR A 111 -26.86 13.40 -29.94
CA THR A 111 -27.15 14.08 -31.21
C THR A 111 -28.49 13.74 -31.89
N SER A 112 -29.34 14.75 -32.08
CA SER A 112 -29.57 15.29 -33.43
C SER A 112 -30.26 16.65 -33.41
N ARG A 113 -29.59 17.60 -34.07
CA ARG A 113 -30.20 18.77 -34.69
C ARG A 113 -30.91 18.28 -35.96
N GLU A 114 -32.16 18.69 -36.16
CA GLU A 114 -32.83 18.89 -37.45
C GLU A 114 -34.06 19.76 -37.11
N ALA A 115 -33.95 21.09 -37.23
CA ALA A 115 -34.23 21.85 -38.45
C ALA A 115 -35.69 21.71 -38.88
N ASP A 116 -36.45 22.78 -38.57
CA ASP A 116 -37.28 23.56 -39.48
C ASP A 116 -38.19 22.86 -40.51
N ASP A 117 -39.42 23.38 -40.58
CA ASP A 117 -40.36 23.35 -41.71
C ASP A 117 -41.27 22.12 -41.88
N GLU A 118 -42.50 22.23 -41.37
CA GLU A 118 -43.68 22.12 -42.25
C GLU A 118 -44.88 22.82 -41.59
N ALA A 119 -45.16 24.03 -42.06
CA ALA A 119 -46.46 24.65 -41.88
C ALA A 119 -47.52 23.88 -42.69
N LEU A 120 -48.79 24.05 -42.29
CA LEU A 120 -49.96 24.10 -43.18
C LEU A 120 -50.61 22.75 -43.57
N PHE A 121 -51.57 22.26 -42.78
CA PHE A 121 -52.99 22.17 -43.22
C PHE A 121 -53.94 21.68 -42.11
N LYS A 122 -55.21 22.14 -42.19
CA LYS A 122 -56.42 21.82 -41.40
C LYS A 122 -56.63 22.72 -40.17
N GLY A 123 -57.71 23.48 -40.04
CA GLY A 123 -58.94 23.59 -40.82
C GLY A 123 -60.02 24.14 -39.89
N HIS A 124 -60.68 25.23 -40.31
CA HIS A 124 -62.02 25.61 -39.86
C HIS A 124 -62.66 26.52 -40.91
#